data_AF-A0A820LKC3-F1
#
_entry.id   AF-A0A820LKC3-F1
#
_cell.length_a   1.000
_cell.length_b   1.000
_cell.length_c   1.000
_cell.angle_alpha   90.00
_cell.angle_beta   90.00
_cell.angle_gamma   90.00
#
_symmetry.space_group_name_H-M   'P 1'
#
loop_
_entity.id
_entity.type
_entity.pdbx_description
1 polymer ?
#
loop_
_entity_poly.entity_id
_entity_poly.type
_entity_poly.pdbx_seq_one_letter_code
_entity_poly.pdbx_strand_id
1 'polypeptide(L)'
;SSLVSRTRVKTLAQDTIVANARFFDNDVDQVPKSALTVGVGTVMDAREVMILISGTAKAYALHMAIEEGVNHMWTVSAFQNHPRFLCVCDEDATMELKVKTVRYFKGLMTVHSQLIEDSGHPSLLHTEN
;
A
#
# COMPACT_ATOMS: atom_id res chain seq x y z
N SER A 1 -10.86 -8.92 6.27
CA SER A 1 -10.12 -10.16 6.66
C SER A 1 -9.68 -10.04 8.11
N SER A 2 -9.49 -11.13 8.87
CA SER A 2 -8.93 -11.01 10.24
C SER A 2 -7.52 -10.41 10.21
N LEU A 3 -7.24 -9.46 11.12
CA LEU A 3 -5.94 -8.78 11.25
C LEU A 3 -4.81 -9.72 11.69
N VAL A 4 -5.15 -10.83 12.35
CA VAL A 4 -4.19 -11.87 12.78
C VAL A 4 -4.19 -13.08 11.84
N SER A 5 -4.73 -12.92 10.63
CA SER A 5 -4.87 -14.05 9.71
C SER A 5 -3.54 -14.62 9.23
N ARG A 6 -3.53 -15.93 8.96
CA ARG A 6 -2.44 -16.67 8.31
C ARG A 6 -2.77 -16.96 6.84
N THR A 7 -1.81 -17.54 6.13
CA THR A 7 -1.96 -17.99 4.74
C THR A 7 -3.16 -18.90 4.59
N ARG A 8 -4.03 -18.59 3.63
CA ARG A 8 -5.29 -19.32 3.42
C ARG A 8 -5.85 -19.06 2.03
N VAL A 9 -6.84 -19.86 1.64
CA VAL A 9 -7.71 -19.56 0.50
C VAL A 9 -8.66 -18.42 0.87
N LYS A 10 -8.84 -17.47 -0.04
CA LYS A 10 -9.78 -16.37 0.10
C LYS A 10 -10.59 -16.19 -1.19
N THR A 11 -11.90 -16.05 -1.04
CA THR A 11 -12.80 -15.62 -2.11
C THR A 11 -12.54 -14.16 -2.47
N LEU A 12 -12.40 -13.87 -3.75
CA LEU A 12 -12.19 -12.51 -4.24
C LEU A 12 -13.48 -11.69 -4.09
N ALA A 13 -13.34 -10.42 -3.72
CA ALA A 13 -14.47 -9.49 -3.72
C ALA A 13 -14.83 -9.09 -5.16
N GLN A 14 -16.07 -8.65 -5.38
CA GLN A 14 -16.53 -8.27 -6.73
C GLN A 14 -15.64 -7.18 -7.35
N ASP A 15 -15.26 -6.16 -6.57
CA ASP A 15 -14.38 -5.09 -7.05
C ASP A 15 -13.00 -5.61 -7.48
N THR A 16 -12.50 -6.66 -6.81
CA THR A 16 -11.25 -7.32 -7.18
C THR A 16 -11.40 -8.10 -8.48
N ILE A 17 -12.55 -8.75 -8.69
CA ILE A 17 -12.86 -9.45 -9.94
C ILE A 17 -12.90 -8.45 -11.10
N VAL A 18 -13.69 -7.38 -10.96
CA VAL A 18 -13.84 -6.33 -11.98
C VAL A 18 -12.50 -5.67 -12.30
N ALA A 19 -11.71 -5.30 -11.29
CA ALA A 19 -10.41 -4.66 -11.50
C ALA A 19 -9.39 -5.56 -12.23
N ASN A 20 -9.52 -6.89 -12.10
CA ASN A 20 -8.62 -7.85 -12.75
C ASN A 20 -9.15 -8.38 -14.09
N ALA A 21 -10.42 -8.15 -14.45
CA ALA A 21 -11.00 -8.61 -15.72
C ALA A 21 -10.20 -8.12 -16.95
N ARG A 22 -9.52 -6.98 -16.84
CA ARG A 22 -8.57 -6.47 -17.85
C ARG A 22 -7.46 -7.46 -18.24
N PHE A 23 -7.17 -8.45 -17.40
CA PHE A 23 -6.18 -9.50 -17.64
C PHE A 23 -6.80 -10.80 -18.19
N PHE A 24 -8.12 -10.85 -18.35
CA PHE A 24 -8.91 -12.00 -18.80
C PHE A 24 -9.87 -11.58 -19.93
N ASP A 25 -9.34 -10.98 -20.99
CA ASP A 25 -10.11 -10.50 -22.16
C ASP A 25 -11.28 -9.55 -21.84
N ASN A 26 -11.21 -8.85 -20.70
CA ASN A 26 -12.29 -8.04 -20.14
C ASN A 26 -13.58 -8.83 -19.81
N ASP A 27 -13.46 -10.15 -19.63
CA ASP A 27 -14.53 -11.06 -19.24
C ASP A 27 -14.43 -11.40 -17.75
N VAL A 28 -15.43 -10.97 -16.97
CA VAL A 28 -15.49 -11.21 -15.52
C VAL A 28 -15.71 -12.68 -15.16
N ASP A 29 -16.32 -13.47 -16.05
CA ASP A 29 -16.61 -14.88 -15.79
C ASP A 29 -15.36 -15.76 -15.91
N GLN A 30 -14.32 -15.27 -16.59
CA GLN A 30 -13.02 -15.93 -16.71
C GLN A 30 -12.08 -15.64 -15.53
N VAL A 31 -12.39 -14.66 -14.68
CA VAL A 31 -11.56 -14.32 -13.52
C VAL A 31 -11.74 -15.37 -12.41
N PRO A 32 -10.65 -15.95 -11.85
CA PRO A 32 -10.74 -16.89 -10.75
C PRO A 32 -11.48 -16.32 -9.53
N LYS A 33 -12.45 -17.05 -8.98
CA LYS A 33 -13.29 -16.58 -7.84
C LYS A 33 -12.59 -16.67 -6.48
N SER A 34 -11.44 -17.35 -6.41
CA SER A 34 -10.66 -17.53 -5.19
C SER A 34 -9.16 -17.52 -5.46
N ALA A 35 -8.38 -17.08 -4.48
CA ALA A 35 -6.93 -17.09 -4.53
C ALA A 35 -6.33 -17.61 -3.21
N LEU A 36 -5.11 -18.14 -3.28
CA LEU A 36 -4.26 -18.32 -2.10
C LEU A 36 -3.58 -16.99 -1.79
N THR A 37 -3.65 -16.57 -0.53
CA THR A 37 -3.08 -15.29 -0.10
C THR A 37 -2.44 -15.42 1.27
N VAL A 38 -1.33 -14.71 1.47
CA VAL A 38 -0.74 -14.53 2.80
C VAL A 38 -1.70 -13.76 3.69
N GLY A 39 -1.77 -14.13 4.96
CA GLY A 39 -2.60 -13.41 5.91
C GLY A 39 -1.94 -12.13 6.40
N VAL A 40 -2.73 -11.22 6.97
CA VAL A 40 -2.22 -9.96 7.54
C VAL A 40 -1.18 -10.24 8.62
N GLY A 41 -1.44 -11.21 9.51
CA GLY A 41 -0.48 -11.62 10.53
C GLY A 41 0.80 -12.22 9.95
N THR A 42 0.76 -12.79 8.74
CA THR A 42 1.97 -13.30 8.07
C THR A 42 2.85 -12.15 7.58
N VAL A 43 2.24 -11.07 7.09
CA VAL A 43 2.99 -9.86 6.70
C VAL A 43 3.47 -9.10 7.92
N MET A 44 2.69 -9.06 9.00
CA MET A 44 3.08 -8.43 10.28
C MET A 44 4.27 -9.11 10.97
N ASP A 45 4.58 -10.38 10.63
CA ASP A 45 5.75 -11.10 11.15
C ASP A 45 7.05 -10.76 10.37
N ALA A 46 6.97 -9.96 9.30
CA ALA A 46 8.15 -9.52 8.56
C ALA A 46 9.04 -8.61 9.42
N ARG A 47 10.33 -8.56 9.12
CA ARG A 47 11.25 -7.63 9.80
C ARG A 47 10.96 -6.17 9.46
N GLU A 48 10.48 -5.95 8.24
CA GLU A 48 10.14 -4.65 7.68
C GLU A 48 9.06 -4.86 6.61
N VAL A 49 8.14 -3.91 6.52
CA VAL A 49 7.05 -3.92 5.53
C VAL A 49 7.11 -2.63 4.74
N MET A 50 7.22 -2.74 3.42
CA MET A 50 7.11 -1.62 2.50
C MET A 50 5.86 -1.79 1.62
N ILE A 51 5.05 -0.73 1.52
CA ILE A 51 3.89 -0.67 0.64
C ILE A 51 4.08 0.47 -0.37
N LEU A 52 3.88 0.16 -1.65
CA LEU A 52 3.88 1.13 -2.74
C LEU A 52 2.43 1.47 -3.12
N ILE A 53 2.10 2.76 -3.21
CA ILE A 53 0.77 3.26 -3.54
C ILE A 53 0.88 4.34 -4.60
N SER A 54 0.22 4.15 -5.75
CA SER A 54 0.27 5.12 -6.84
C SER A 54 -1.10 5.35 -7.46
N GLY A 55 -1.33 6.60 -7.85
CA GLY A 55 -2.51 7.07 -8.55
C GLY A 55 -3.70 7.42 -7.65
N THR A 56 -4.54 8.32 -8.16
CA THR A 56 -5.72 8.86 -7.47
C THR A 56 -6.72 7.78 -7.04
N ALA A 57 -6.84 6.69 -7.81
CA ALA A 57 -7.70 5.55 -7.48
C ALA A 57 -7.36 4.88 -6.13
N LYS A 58 -6.18 5.15 -5.57
CA LYS A 58 -5.74 4.61 -4.28
C LYS A 58 -5.74 5.63 -3.15
N ALA A 59 -6.05 6.90 -3.43
CA ALA A 59 -5.94 7.97 -2.45
C ALA A 59 -6.84 7.75 -1.22
N TYR A 60 -8.08 7.32 -1.46
CA TYR A 60 -9.01 7.01 -0.37
C TYR A 60 -8.54 5.82 0.47
N ALA A 61 -7.98 4.79 -0.18
CA ALA A 61 -7.43 3.63 0.54
C ALA A 61 -6.21 4.02 1.40
N LEU A 62 -5.37 4.95 0.92
CA LEU A 62 -4.25 5.49 1.69
C LEU A 62 -4.75 6.29 2.90
N HIS A 63 -5.71 7.19 2.71
CA HIS A 63 -6.35 7.93 3.81
C HIS A 63 -6.86 6.99 4.92
N MET A 64 -7.64 5.98 4.56
CA MET A 64 -8.16 4.99 5.52
C MET A 64 -7.05 4.15 6.18
N ALA A 65 -5.90 4.00 5.52
CA ALA A 65 -4.79 3.21 6.03
C ALA A 65 -3.91 3.96 7.04
N ILE A 66 -3.79 5.29 6.95
CA ILE A 66 -2.83 6.06 7.76
C ILE A 66 -3.45 7.16 8.64
N GLU A 67 -4.60 7.73 8.28
CA GLU A 67 -5.23 8.81 9.05
C GLU A 67 -6.36 8.32 9.96
N GLU A 68 -6.98 7.20 9.59
CA GLU A 68 -8.05 6.56 10.35
C GLU A 68 -7.52 5.41 11.23
N GLY A 69 -8.34 4.99 12.19
CA GLY A 69 -7.96 3.93 13.13
C GLY A 69 -7.85 2.54 12.51
N VAL A 70 -7.11 1.65 13.19
CA VAL A 70 -6.92 0.26 12.77
C VAL A 70 -8.26 -0.47 12.63
N ASN A 71 -8.55 -0.97 11.42
CA ASN A 71 -9.81 -1.62 11.08
C ASN A 71 -9.61 -2.78 10.09
N HIS A 72 -10.32 -3.88 10.31
CA HIS A 72 -10.28 -5.08 9.47
C HIS A 72 -10.96 -4.94 8.09
N MET A 73 -11.70 -3.86 7.87
CA MET A 73 -12.21 -3.45 6.55
C MET A 73 -11.10 -2.88 5.67
N TRP A 74 -10.11 -2.22 6.27
CA TRP A 74 -8.96 -1.60 5.61
C TRP A 74 -7.68 -2.24 6.13
N THR A 75 -7.38 -3.45 5.67
CA THR A 75 -6.33 -4.29 6.30
C THR A 75 -4.93 -3.68 6.30
N VAL A 76 -4.65 -2.70 5.42
CA VAL A 76 -3.38 -1.95 5.42
C VAL A 76 -3.21 -1.12 6.70
N SER A 77 -4.31 -0.68 7.32
CA SER A 77 -4.28 0.01 8.62
C SER A 77 -3.64 -0.83 9.74
N ALA A 78 -3.57 -2.15 9.60
CA ALA A 78 -2.85 -3.03 10.54
C ALA A 78 -1.38 -2.63 10.71
N PHE A 79 -0.75 -2.12 9.64
CA PHE A 79 0.67 -1.78 9.64
C PHE A 79 1.00 -0.53 10.47
N GLN A 80 0.00 0.23 10.92
CA GLN A 80 0.20 1.27 11.94
C GLN A 80 0.79 0.69 13.23
N ASN A 81 0.55 -0.60 13.51
CA ASN A 81 1.10 -1.31 14.66
C ASN A 81 2.40 -2.07 14.34
N HIS A 82 2.90 -2.00 13.10
CA HIS A 82 4.11 -2.70 12.72
C HIS A 82 5.34 -1.85 13.11
N PRO A 83 6.38 -2.43 13.76
CA PRO A 83 7.51 -1.65 14.28
C PRO A 83 8.37 -1.00 13.20
N ARG A 84 8.31 -1.49 11.96
CA ARG A 84 9.04 -0.95 10.80
C ARG A 84 8.18 -0.97 9.54
N PHE A 85 7.44 0.11 9.32
CA PHE A 85 6.55 0.25 8.16
C PHE A 85 6.96 1.46 7.32
N LEU A 86 7.11 1.24 6.01
CA LEU A 86 7.39 2.28 5.02
C LEU A 86 6.25 2.32 3.99
N CYS A 87 5.68 3.50 3.80
CA CYS A 87 4.72 3.76 2.73
C CYS A 87 5.37 4.67 1.69
N VAL A 88 5.52 4.17 0.47
CA VAL A 88 6.03 4.94 -0.68
C VAL A 88 4.85 5.28 -1.58
N CYS A 89 4.64 6.56 -1.86
CA CYS A 89 3.52 7.01 -2.68
C CYS A 89 3.87 8.18 -3.61
N ASP A 90 3.13 8.28 -4.71
CA ASP A 90 3.14 9.45 -5.58
C ASP A 90 2.21 10.56 -5.06
N GLU A 91 2.27 11.74 -5.70
CA GLU A 91 1.44 12.89 -5.30
C GLU A 91 -0.05 12.57 -5.44
N ASP A 92 -0.45 11.91 -6.53
CA ASP A 92 -1.83 11.56 -6.84
C ASP A 92 -2.47 10.67 -5.77
N ALA A 93 -1.72 9.75 -5.18
CA ALA A 93 -2.20 8.93 -4.07
C ALA A 93 -2.43 9.73 -2.78
N THR A 94 -1.92 10.97 -2.66
CA THR A 94 -2.08 11.79 -1.45
C THR A 94 -3.31 12.70 -1.46
N MET A 95 -4.11 12.68 -2.53
CA MET A 95 -5.21 13.63 -2.75
C MET A 95 -6.31 13.64 -1.66
N GLU A 96 -6.49 12.52 -0.96
CA GLU A 96 -7.47 12.40 0.14
C GLU A 96 -6.85 12.59 1.53
N LEU A 97 -5.54 12.89 1.62
CA LEU A 97 -4.86 13.14 2.88
C LEU A 97 -5.04 14.58 3.34
N LYS A 98 -5.00 14.80 4.66
CA LYS A 98 -4.97 16.16 5.21
C LYS A 98 -3.67 16.84 4.80
N VAL A 99 -3.77 18.10 4.39
CA VAL A 99 -2.60 18.94 4.03
C VAL A 99 -1.50 18.91 5.09
N LYS A 100 -1.87 18.88 6.38
CA LYS A 100 -0.91 18.78 7.49
C LYS A 100 -0.09 17.49 7.46
N THR A 101 -0.70 16.37 7.08
CA THR A 101 -0.08 15.04 7.00
C THR A 101 0.95 15.02 5.87
N VAL A 102 0.56 15.48 4.69
CA VAL A 102 1.45 15.58 3.53
C VAL A 102 2.62 16.51 3.81
N ARG A 103 2.37 17.69 4.39
CA ARG A 103 3.43 18.65 4.75
C ARG A 103 4.41 18.08 5.77
N TYR A 104 3.92 17.37 6.77
CA TYR A 104 4.76 16.74 7.79
C TYR A 104 5.73 15.75 7.14
N PHE A 105 5.24 14.81 6.33
CA PHE A 105 6.11 13.79 5.71
C PHE A 105 7.00 14.37 4.60
N LYS A 106 6.54 15.36 3.84
CA LYS A 106 7.40 16.10 2.89
C LYS A 106 8.56 16.79 3.60
N GLY A 107 8.32 17.36 4.78
CA GLY A 107 9.37 17.97 5.62
C GLY A 107 10.41 16.96 6.12
N LEU A 108 10.06 15.67 6.19
CA LEU A 108 10.96 14.59 6.59
C LEU A 108 11.70 13.95 5.40
N MET A 109 11.41 14.34 4.15
CA MET A 109 12.01 13.71 2.98
C MET A 109 13.53 13.82 2.94
N THR A 110 14.12 14.91 3.43
CA THR A 110 15.58 15.02 3.52
C THR A 110 16.21 13.90 4.35
N VAL A 111 15.53 13.45 5.42
CA VAL A 111 15.99 12.33 6.25
C VAL A 111 15.73 11.00 5.55
N HIS A 112 14.55 10.84 4.94
CA HIS A 112 14.19 9.56 4.32
C HIS A 112 14.93 9.29 3.00
N SER A 113 15.36 10.31 2.25
CA SER A 113 16.19 10.13 1.04
C SER A 113 17.53 9.48 1.35
N GLN A 114 18.06 9.64 2.57
CA GLN A 114 19.30 8.98 3.00
C GLN A 114 19.18 7.46 2.98
N LEU A 115 17.97 6.90 3.17
CA LEU A 115 17.72 5.46 3.06
C LEU A 115 18.04 4.91 1.67
N ILE A 116 17.96 5.76 0.64
CA ILE A 116 18.27 5.42 -0.75
C ILE A 116 19.75 5.71 -1.04
N GLU A 117 20.27 6.84 -0.56
CA GLU A 117 21.65 7.27 -0.81
C GLU A 117 22.69 6.33 -0.16
N ASP A 118 22.42 5.82 1.04
CA ASP A 118 23.33 4.89 1.75
C ASP A 118 23.43 3.51 1.09
N SER A 119 22.57 3.21 0.09
CA SER A 119 22.57 1.93 -0.62
C SER A 119 23.59 1.82 -1.77
N GLY A 120 24.43 2.85 -1.96
CA GLY A 120 25.57 2.81 -2.89
C GLY A 120 25.19 2.84 -4.37
N HIS A 121 23.95 3.20 -4.71
CA HIS A 121 23.51 3.38 -6.09
C HIS A 121 23.60 4.87 -6.47
N PRO A 122 24.33 5.25 -7.54
CA PRO A 122 24.41 6.64 -7.98
C PRO A 122 23.00 7.19 -8.25
N SER A 123 22.65 8.26 -7.55
CA SER A 123 21.33 8.91 -7.61
C SER A 123 20.92 9.24 -9.05
N LEU A 124 19.79 8.70 -9.49
CA LEU A 124 19.09 9.06 -10.75
C LEU A 124 18.36 10.41 -10.66
N LEU A 125 18.74 11.29 -9.75
CA LEU A 125 18.14 12.62 -9.60
C LEU A 125 18.93 13.66 -10.40
N HIS A 126 18.99 13.45 -11.72
CA HIS A 126 19.36 14.49 -12.69
C HIS A 126 18.46 14.42 -13.92
N THR A 127 17.25 14.97 -13.80
CA THR A 127 16.39 15.48 -14.88
C THR A 127 15.30 16.30 -14.19
N GLU A 128 15.02 17.57 -14.43
CA GLU A 128 15.43 18.59 -15.41
C GLU A 128 15.16 19.98 -14.77
N ASN A 129 15.76 21.01 -15.37
CA ASN A 129 15.50 22.44 -15.14
C ASN A 129 14.05 22.84 -15.43
#